data_AF-A0A955VNF0-F1
#
_entry.id   AF-A0A955VNF0-F1
#
_cell.length_a   1.000
_cell.length_b   1.000
_cell.length_c   1.000
_cell.angle_alpha   90.00
_cell.angle_beta   90.00
_cell.angle_gamma   90.00
#
_symmetry.space_group_name_H-M   'P 1'
#
loop_
_entity.id
_entity.type
_entity.pdbx_description
1 polymer ?
#
loop_
_entity_poly.entity_id
_entity_poly.type
_entity_poly.pdbx_seq_one_letter_code
_entity_poly.pdbx_strand_id
1 'polypeptide(L)'
;MIEWIGAVAGATLFVLGGGLLWRARRREREIYRQIVTPLLQARRGFENPRVVRRYGPEPEVILRGRFHNRNFEAAVKIFMRERRARLQITLDVPQVFALEIRRKGTNRGRIVASLAVDHGRIDKRYQVKADDTFQALILLNQEKIPNLLDQLFSDALQLLTLKRGKLVATYYAKTLAEVVERETVPFHITLLAWLTETMLQIELTKGPKNSAAALEDVFCPFCRSPLLDAETTVDDLVACLKCGAPHHRECWDENATCSVFGCEARVDECKALQR
;
A
#
# COMPACT_ATOMS: atom_id res chain seq x y z
N MET A 1 -67.33 6.31 0.67
CA MET A 1 -66.40 6.51 1.81
C MET A 1 -65.07 5.75 1.67
N ILE A 2 -64.90 4.89 0.66
CA ILE A 2 -63.66 4.09 0.45
C ILE A 2 -62.69 4.74 -0.57
N GLU A 3 -63.15 5.65 -1.43
CA GLU A 3 -62.29 6.32 -2.43
C GLU A 3 -61.42 7.46 -1.89
N TRP A 4 -61.63 7.90 -0.64
CA TRP A 4 -60.85 9.01 -0.04
C TRP A 4 -59.58 8.56 0.70
N ILE A 5 -59.40 7.24 0.93
CA ILE A 5 -58.24 6.72 1.67
C ILE A 5 -57.00 6.55 0.75
N GLY A 6 -57.20 6.38 -0.57
CA GLY A 6 -56.11 6.20 -1.53
C GLY A 6 -55.26 7.45 -1.79
N ALA A 7 -55.85 8.65 -1.77
CA ALA A 7 -55.15 9.90 -2.08
C ALA A 7 -54.21 10.36 -0.94
N VAL A 8 -54.56 10.08 0.32
CA VAL A 8 -53.73 10.45 1.48
C VAL A 8 -52.53 9.50 1.64
N ALA A 9 -52.68 8.23 1.28
CA ALA A 9 -51.59 7.26 1.27
C ALA A 9 -50.49 7.59 0.23
N GLY A 10 -50.88 8.06 -0.97
CA GLY A 10 -49.94 8.45 -2.03
C GLY A 10 -49.11 9.70 -1.69
N ALA A 11 -49.72 10.71 -1.06
CA ALA A 11 -49.02 11.94 -0.66
C ALA A 11 -48.01 11.70 0.49
N THR A 12 -48.32 10.78 1.41
CA THR A 12 -47.45 10.45 2.56
C THR A 12 -46.21 9.67 2.12
N LEU A 13 -46.34 8.78 1.13
CA LEU A 13 -45.21 8.07 0.52
C LEU A 13 -44.27 9.00 -0.26
N PHE A 14 -44.80 10.07 -0.89
CA PHE A 14 -43.99 11.06 -1.61
C PHE A 14 -43.17 11.96 -0.67
N VAL A 15 -43.75 12.35 0.47
CA VAL A 15 -43.07 13.17 1.50
C VAL A 15 -41.99 12.36 2.24
N LEU A 16 -42.27 11.09 2.57
CA LEU A 16 -41.29 10.22 3.23
C LEU A 16 -40.16 9.77 2.29
N GLY A 17 -40.47 9.47 1.02
CA GLY A 17 -39.46 9.14 0.00
C GLY A 17 -38.58 10.34 -0.36
N GLY A 18 -39.18 11.53 -0.51
CA GLY A 18 -38.46 12.78 -0.80
C GLY A 18 -37.49 13.20 0.32
N GLY A 19 -37.87 13.01 1.58
CA GLY A 19 -37.02 13.34 2.73
C GLY A 19 -35.75 12.48 2.82
N LEU A 20 -35.84 11.18 2.51
CA LEU A 20 -34.70 10.27 2.46
C LEU A 20 -33.75 10.61 1.30
N LEU A 21 -34.29 10.85 0.11
CA LEU A 21 -33.53 11.30 -1.06
C LEU A 21 -32.84 12.66 -0.83
N TRP A 22 -33.51 13.60 -0.17
CA TRP A 22 -32.94 14.91 0.16
C TRP A 22 -31.81 14.82 1.19
N ARG A 23 -31.98 14.02 2.25
CA ARG A 23 -30.91 13.78 3.24
C ARG A 23 -29.69 13.11 2.62
N ALA A 24 -29.90 12.15 1.70
CA ALA A 24 -28.82 11.52 0.96
C ALA A 24 -28.05 12.53 0.08
N ARG A 25 -28.77 13.35 -0.72
CA ARG A 25 -28.15 14.40 -1.56
C ARG A 25 -27.44 15.48 -0.75
N ARG A 26 -27.97 15.89 0.40
CA ARG A 26 -27.30 16.87 1.29
C ARG A 26 -26.00 16.31 1.84
N ARG A 27 -26.02 15.04 2.27
CA ARG A 27 -24.81 14.34 2.74
C ARG A 27 -23.77 14.22 1.63
N GLU A 28 -24.20 13.90 0.41
CA GLU A 28 -23.32 13.83 -0.77
C GLU A 28 -22.67 15.19 -1.11
N ARG A 29 -23.42 16.29 -1.07
CA ARG A 29 -22.84 17.64 -1.25
C ARG A 29 -21.83 17.99 -0.17
N GLU A 30 -22.09 17.58 1.07
CA GLU A 30 -21.17 17.81 2.18
C GLU A 30 -19.88 17.01 2.01
N ILE A 31 -19.98 15.73 1.63
CA ILE A 31 -18.83 14.89 1.26
C ILE A 31 -18.01 15.58 0.15
N TYR A 32 -18.68 16.05 -0.90
CA TYR A 32 -18.03 16.74 -2.02
C TYR A 32 -17.30 17.99 -1.54
N ARG A 33 -17.94 18.84 -0.74
CA ARG A 33 -17.36 20.08 -0.23
C ARG A 33 -16.19 19.84 0.72
N GLN A 34 -16.28 18.83 1.58
CA GLN A 34 -15.24 18.52 2.56
C GLN A 34 -14.05 17.81 1.93
N ILE A 35 -14.24 16.97 0.90
CA ILE A 35 -13.18 16.11 0.38
C ILE A 35 -12.65 16.61 -0.94
N VAL A 36 -13.56 16.80 -1.90
CA VAL A 36 -13.18 17.13 -3.26
C VAL A 36 -12.60 18.54 -3.31
N THR A 37 -13.17 19.50 -2.60
CA THR A 37 -12.67 20.87 -2.62
C THR A 37 -11.24 20.99 -2.07
N PRO A 38 -10.89 20.45 -0.88
CA PRO A 38 -9.50 20.47 -0.41
C PRO A 38 -8.54 19.67 -1.30
N LEU A 39 -8.97 18.53 -1.85
CA LEU A 39 -8.16 17.77 -2.82
C LEU A 39 -7.85 18.59 -4.08
N LEU A 40 -8.84 19.30 -4.62
CA LEU A 40 -8.67 20.17 -5.78
C LEU A 40 -7.83 21.42 -5.46
N GLN A 41 -7.87 21.91 -4.22
CA GLN A 41 -7.11 23.08 -3.76
C GLN A 41 -5.65 22.72 -3.41
N ALA A 42 -5.39 21.52 -2.93
CA ALA A 42 -4.07 21.01 -2.57
C ALA A 42 -3.20 20.66 -3.79
N ARG A 43 -3.26 21.47 -4.86
CA ARG A 43 -2.59 21.31 -6.16
C ARG A 43 -1.08 21.06 -6.13
N ARG A 44 -0.41 21.08 -4.97
CA ARG A 44 1.02 20.80 -4.86
C ARG A 44 1.29 19.36 -5.31
N GLY A 45 1.78 19.21 -6.54
CA GLY A 45 2.17 17.94 -7.13
C GLY A 45 1.13 17.24 -8.01
N PHE A 46 -0.02 17.86 -8.30
CA PHE A 46 -1.05 17.28 -9.19
C PHE A 46 -1.35 18.21 -10.36
N GLU A 47 -0.92 17.84 -11.57
CA GLU A 47 -1.37 18.50 -12.79
C GLU A 47 -2.82 18.11 -13.10
N ASN A 48 -3.76 19.07 -12.94
CA ASN A 48 -5.17 18.97 -13.37
C ASN A 48 -5.98 17.80 -12.76
N PRO A 49 -6.20 17.77 -11.43
CA PRO A 49 -7.08 16.78 -10.82
C PRO A 49 -8.50 16.86 -11.42
N ARG A 50 -8.91 15.80 -12.13
CA ARG A 50 -10.26 15.65 -12.66
C ARG A 50 -11.05 14.68 -11.82
N VAL A 51 -12.15 15.14 -11.26
CA VAL A 51 -13.09 14.30 -10.50
C VAL A 51 -14.04 13.63 -11.50
N VAL A 52 -13.80 12.35 -11.76
CA VAL A 52 -14.72 11.54 -12.58
C VAL A 52 -15.77 10.95 -11.64
N ARG A 53 -17.02 11.42 -11.72
CA ARG A 53 -18.11 10.88 -10.90
C ARG A 53 -18.57 9.53 -11.44
N ARG A 54 -18.62 8.52 -10.59
CA ARG A 54 -19.48 7.34 -10.79
C ARG A 54 -20.67 7.43 -9.84
N TYR A 55 -21.87 7.34 -10.40
CA TYR A 55 -23.10 7.22 -9.63
C TYR A 55 -23.19 5.78 -9.08
N GLY A 56 -23.34 5.65 -7.76
CA GLY A 56 -23.44 4.35 -7.07
C GLY A 56 -23.74 4.53 -5.58
N PRO A 57 -24.05 3.45 -4.85
CA PRO A 57 -24.32 3.50 -3.40
C PRO A 57 -23.11 3.94 -2.57
N GLU A 58 -21.92 3.87 -3.15
CA GLU A 58 -20.64 4.23 -2.52
C GLU A 58 -19.97 5.30 -3.39
N PRO A 59 -19.83 6.55 -2.90
CA PRO A 59 -19.21 7.60 -3.69
C PRO A 59 -17.74 7.27 -3.96
N GLU A 60 -17.41 7.23 -5.25
CA GLU A 60 -16.05 7.07 -5.77
C GLU A 60 -15.60 8.38 -6.42
N VAL A 61 -14.47 8.90 -5.97
CA VAL A 61 -13.79 10.06 -6.53
C VAL A 61 -12.51 9.57 -7.16
N ILE A 62 -12.46 9.58 -8.49
CA ILE A 62 -11.21 9.32 -9.21
C ILE A 62 -10.42 10.62 -9.28
N LEU A 63 -9.16 10.59 -8.87
CA LEU A 63 -8.21 11.68 -9.00
C LEU A 63 -7.17 11.26 -10.02
N ARG A 64 -7.03 12.04 -11.09
CA ARG A 64 -5.97 11.86 -12.08
C ARG A 64 -4.95 12.97 -11.93
N GLY A 65 -3.67 12.65 -11.98
CA GLY A 65 -2.61 13.63 -11.90
C GLY A 65 -1.33 13.13 -12.56
N ARG A 66 -0.28 13.96 -12.48
CA ARG A 66 1.07 13.60 -12.89
C ARG A 66 2.03 13.78 -11.72
N PHE A 67 2.82 12.76 -11.42
CA PHE A 67 3.83 12.76 -10.36
C PHE A 67 5.15 12.26 -10.96
N HIS A 68 6.22 13.03 -10.81
CA HIS A 68 7.56 12.69 -11.36
C HIS A 68 7.52 12.16 -12.81
N ASN A 69 6.84 12.88 -13.70
CA ASN A 69 6.62 12.55 -15.12
C ASN A 69 5.73 11.34 -15.45
N ARG A 70 5.15 10.66 -14.45
CA ARG A 70 4.18 9.59 -14.70
C ARG A 70 2.76 10.07 -14.44
N ASN A 71 1.85 9.70 -15.32
CA ASN A 71 0.43 9.84 -15.04
C ASN A 71 0.07 8.82 -13.96
N PHE A 72 -0.65 9.25 -12.94
CA PHE A 72 -1.19 8.36 -11.93
C PHE A 72 -2.70 8.59 -11.80
N GLU A 73 -3.40 7.50 -11.52
CA GLU A 73 -4.81 7.51 -11.20
C GLU A 73 -4.96 6.99 -9.78
N ALA A 74 -5.49 7.83 -8.90
CA ALA A 74 -5.83 7.48 -7.53
C ALA A 74 -7.35 7.43 -7.40
N ALA A 75 -7.91 6.23 -7.22
CA ALA A 75 -9.33 6.07 -6.91
C ALA A 75 -9.53 6.19 -5.40
N VAL A 76 -10.33 7.17 -4.99
CA VAL A 76 -10.69 7.43 -3.60
C VAL A 76 -12.13 6.99 -3.38
N LYS A 77 -12.31 5.89 -2.64
CA LYS A 77 -13.64 5.37 -2.28
C LYS A 77 -13.95 5.66 -0.83
N ILE A 78 -15.15 6.17 -0.58
CA ILE A 78 -15.62 6.46 0.76
C ILE A 78 -16.79 5.55 1.08
N PHE A 79 -16.65 4.74 2.11
CA PHE A 79 -17.70 3.86 2.59
C PHE A 79 -18.19 4.36 3.93
N MET A 80 -19.50 4.51 4.06
CA MET A 80 -20.14 4.96 5.29
C MET A 80 -21.03 3.82 5.82
N ARG A 81 -20.62 3.17 6.91
CA ARG A 81 -21.41 2.11 7.55
C ARG A 81 -21.44 2.34 9.06
N GLU A 82 -22.63 2.34 9.65
CA GLU A 82 -22.82 2.26 11.11
C GLU A 82 -21.91 3.23 11.93
N ARG A 83 -21.80 4.49 11.50
CA ARG A 83 -20.96 5.54 12.12
C ARG A 83 -19.45 5.30 12.02
N ARG A 84 -18.99 4.61 10.98
CA ARG A 84 -17.57 4.58 10.60
C ARG A 84 -17.43 4.97 9.15
N ALA A 85 -16.43 5.82 8.90
CA ALA A 85 -15.97 6.13 7.57
C ALA A 85 -14.79 5.22 7.24
N ARG A 86 -14.83 4.56 6.08
CA ARG A 86 -13.67 3.90 5.48
C ARG A 86 -13.28 4.70 4.25
N LEU A 87 -12.04 5.14 4.21
CA LEU A 87 -11.44 5.75 3.03
C LEU A 87 -10.48 4.73 2.41
N GLN A 88 -10.62 4.51 1.10
CA GLN A 88 -9.72 3.64 0.37
C GLN A 88 -9.08 4.44 -0.76
N ILE A 89 -7.75 4.53 -0.76
CA ILE A 89 -6.96 5.11 -1.85
C ILE A 89 -6.35 3.96 -2.63
N THR A 90 -6.65 3.88 -3.92
CA THR A 90 -6.15 2.84 -4.82
C THR A 90 -5.31 3.46 -5.92
N LEU A 91 -4.06 3.00 -6.08
CA LEU A 91 -3.17 3.38 -7.17
C LEU A 91 -2.85 2.15 -7.99
N ASP A 92 -2.77 2.30 -9.30
CA ASP A 92 -2.23 1.26 -10.17
C ASP A 92 -0.70 1.26 -10.06
N VAL A 93 -0.15 0.06 -9.89
CA VAL A 93 1.28 -0.18 -9.72
C VAL A 93 1.70 -1.37 -10.56
N PRO A 94 2.89 -1.34 -11.18
CA PRO A 94 3.41 -2.53 -11.79
C PRO A 94 3.79 -3.49 -10.67
N GLN A 95 3.20 -4.69 -10.73
CA GLN A 95 3.26 -5.63 -9.62
C GLN A 95 4.30 -6.70 -9.89
N VAL A 96 5.15 -6.92 -8.88
CA VAL A 96 6.12 -8.01 -8.84
C VAL A 96 5.68 -9.10 -7.86
N PHE A 97 4.99 -8.74 -6.76
CA PHE A 97 4.54 -9.65 -5.71
C PHE A 97 3.34 -9.08 -4.94
N ALA A 98 2.69 -9.89 -4.10
CA ALA A 98 1.67 -9.45 -3.16
C ALA A 98 2.28 -9.08 -1.79
N LEU A 99 1.87 -7.93 -1.26
CA LEU A 99 2.27 -7.45 0.07
C LEU A 99 1.05 -6.98 0.85
N GLU A 100 1.02 -7.24 2.14
CA GLU A 100 0.00 -6.74 3.05
C GLU A 100 0.68 -6.27 4.33
N ILE A 101 0.56 -4.98 4.64
CA ILE A 101 1.07 -4.37 5.86
C ILE A 101 -0.14 -3.89 6.66
N ARG A 102 -0.25 -4.37 7.90
CA ARG A 102 -1.39 -4.06 8.76
C ARG A 102 -0.93 -3.62 10.13
N ARG A 103 -1.59 -2.62 10.73
CA ARG A 103 -1.30 -2.21 12.12
C ARG A 103 -1.70 -3.32 13.11
N LYS A 104 -0.78 -3.70 14.01
CA LYS A 104 -1.04 -4.64 15.12
C LYS A 104 -2.16 -4.08 16.01
N GLY A 105 -2.97 -4.97 16.60
CA GLY A 105 -4.11 -4.58 17.46
C GLY A 105 -5.39 -4.17 16.73
N THR A 106 -5.38 -4.05 15.39
CA THR A 106 -6.59 -3.72 14.60
C THR A 106 -7.43 -4.94 14.19
N ASN A 107 -7.11 -6.14 14.69
CA ASN A 107 -7.60 -7.39 14.09
C ASN A 107 -8.74 -8.09 14.86
N ARG A 108 -9.74 -8.56 14.10
CA ARG A 108 -10.78 -9.55 14.47
C ARG A 108 -10.60 -10.89 13.73
N GLY A 109 -9.53 -11.06 12.93
CA GLY A 109 -9.28 -12.25 12.10
C GLY A 109 -8.05 -13.05 12.53
N ARG A 110 -8.04 -14.34 12.20
CA ARG A 110 -6.95 -15.28 12.46
C ARG A 110 -5.65 -14.81 11.78
N ILE A 111 -4.58 -14.72 12.56
CA ILE A 111 -3.25 -14.36 12.06
C ILE A 111 -2.71 -15.59 11.31
N VAL A 112 -2.37 -15.41 10.03
CA VAL A 112 -1.59 -16.35 9.22
C VAL A 112 -0.17 -15.80 9.23
N ALA A 113 0.84 -16.69 9.22
CA ALA A 113 2.28 -16.40 9.39
C ALA A 113 2.69 -14.97 8.98
N SER A 114 3.29 -14.23 9.92
CA SER A 114 3.79 -12.88 9.70
C SER A 114 5.27 -12.91 9.37
N LEU A 115 5.68 -12.15 8.36
CA LEU A 115 7.08 -11.92 8.04
C LEU A 115 7.70 -10.96 9.05
N ALA A 116 8.84 -11.33 9.64
CA ALA A 116 9.70 -10.41 10.36
C ALA A 116 10.56 -9.65 9.35
N VAL A 117 10.49 -8.33 9.35
CA VAL A 117 11.23 -7.48 8.40
C VAL A 117 12.65 -7.17 8.92
N ASP A 118 12.88 -7.48 10.20
CA ASP A 118 14.06 -7.07 10.96
C ASP A 118 14.26 -5.56 10.86
N HIS A 119 13.16 -4.86 11.12
CA HIS A 119 13.14 -3.42 11.28
C HIS A 119 12.35 -3.13 12.54
N GLY A 120 13.06 -2.91 13.66
CA GLY A 120 12.48 -2.90 15.00
C GLY A 120 11.26 -1.98 15.18
N ARG A 121 11.11 -0.92 14.38
CA ARG A 121 9.87 -0.10 14.37
C ARG A 121 8.70 -0.75 13.66
N ILE A 122 8.96 -1.38 12.50
CA ILE A 122 7.93 -2.01 11.67
C ILE A 122 7.41 -3.25 12.39
N ASP A 123 8.30 -4.12 12.85
CA ASP A 123 7.92 -5.37 13.51
C ASP A 123 7.18 -5.13 14.84
N LYS A 124 7.44 -4.01 15.53
CA LYS A 124 6.69 -3.64 16.75
C LYS A 124 5.27 -3.18 16.44
N ARG A 125 5.04 -2.47 15.33
CA ARG A 125 3.78 -1.77 15.05
C ARG A 125 2.90 -2.46 14.01
N TYR A 126 3.49 -3.22 13.11
CA TYR A 126 2.82 -3.79 11.95
C TYR A 126 2.99 -5.31 11.87
N GLN A 127 2.02 -5.95 11.23
CA GLN A 127 2.09 -7.31 10.72
C GLN A 127 2.29 -7.21 9.23
N VAL A 128 3.34 -7.84 8.73
CA VAL A 128 3.65 -7.90 7.31
C VAL A 128 3.37 -9.31 6.80
N LYS A 129 2.76 -9.42 5.63
CA LYS A 129 2.58 -10.66 4.89
C LYS A 129 2.94 -10.43 3.43
N ALA A 130 3.66 -11.37 2.85
CA ALA A 130 3.96 -11.38 1.43
C ALA A 130 3.85 -12.79 0.87
N ASP A 131 3.53 -12.91 -0.43
CA ASP A 131 3.69 -14.17 -1.15
C ASP A 131 5.15 -14.41 -1.57
N ASP A 132 5.93 -13.33 -1.69
CA ASP A 132 7.36 -13.32 -1.96
C ASP A 132 8.10 -12.59 -0.83
N THR A 133 8.62 -13.37 0.12
CA THR A 133 9.36 -12.85 1.28
C THR A 133 10.58 -12.04 0.87
N PHE A 134 11.33 -12.49 -0.14
CA PHE A 134 12.57 -11.85 -0.54
C PHE A 134 12.32 -10.45 -1.14
N GLN A 135 11.33 -10.34 -2.05
CA GLN A 135 10.95 -9.04 -2.62
C GLN A 135 10.39 -8.09 -1.55
N ALA A 136 9.61 -8.61 -0.61
CA ALA A 136 9.10 -7.83 0.50
C ALA A 136 10.23 -7.27 1.37
N LEU A 137 11.22 -8.10 1.71
CA LEU A 137 12.38 -7.66 2.49
C LEU A 137 13.20 -6.60 1.74
N ILE A 138 13.45 -6.78 0.44
CA ILE A 138 14.18 -5.78 -0.36
C ILE A 138 13.44 -4.44 -0.39
N LEU A 139 12.12 -4.47 -0.61
CA LEU A 139 11.31 -3.26 -0.61
C LEU A 139 11.32 -2.59 0.76
N LEU A 140 11.12 -3.35 1.83
CA LEU A 140 10.93 -2.80 3.17
C LEU A 140 12.23 -2.36 3.85
N ASN A 141 13.38 -2.92 3.44
CA ASN A 141 14.70 -2.51 3.93
C ASN A 141 15.28 -1.30 3.16
N GLN A 142 14.61 -0.77 2.13
CA GLN A 142 15.07 0.47 1.50
C GLN A 142 15.09 1.60 2.54
N GLU A 143 16.18 2.37 2.59
CA GLU A 143 16.45 3.40 3.62
C GLU A 143 15.26 4.35 3.88
N LYS A 144 14.53 4.70 2.82
CA LYS A 144 13.44 5.68 2.86
C LYS A 144 12.09 5.07 3.24
N ILE A 145 11.90 3.76 3.09
CA ILE A 145 10.60 3.11 3.26
C ILE A 145 10.13 3.10 4.72
N PRO A 146 10.96 2.81 5.73
CA PRO A 146 10.52 2.87 7.12
C PRO A 146 9.98 4.23 7.53
N ASN A 147 10.65 5.31 7.14
CA ASN A 147 10.20 6.68 7.41
C ASN A 147 8.89 6.99 6.67
N LEU A 148 8.75 6.51 5.43
CA LEU A 148 7.52 6.64 4.67
C LEU A 148 6.35 5.90 5.33
N LEU A 149 6.59 4.67 5.80
CA LEU A 149 5.59 3.89 6.50
C LEU A 149 5.19 4.56 7.82
N ASP A 150 6.14 5.10 8.59
CA ASP A 150 5.83 5.84 9.81
C ASP A 150 4.96 7.09 9.53
N GLN A 151 5.17 7.77 8.39
CA GLN A 151 4.32 8.89 7.96
C GLN A 151 2.93 8.43 7.47
N LEU A 152 2.88 7.39 6.65
CA LEU A 152 1.64 6.80 6.11
C LEU A 152 0.76 6.22 7.22
N PHE A 153 1.37 5.58 8.21
CA PHE A 153 0.69 4.96 9.35
C PHE A 153 0.54 5.90 10.55
N SER A 154 0.56 7.22 10.31
CA SER A 154 -0.11 8.14 11.23
C SER A 154 -1.54 7.66 11.48
N ASP A 155 -2.05 7.82 12.70
CA ASP A 155 -2.94 6.88 13.40
C ASP A 155 -4.17 6.27 12.66
N ALA A 156 -4.61 6.79 11.51
CA ALA A 156 -5.80 6.30 10.81
C ALA A 156 -5.54 5.21 9.75
N LEU A 157 -4.32 5.07 9.18
CA LEU A 157 -4.06 3.98 8.23
C LEU A 157 -4.02 2.64 8.95
N GLN A 158 -4.90 1.72 8.54
CA GLN A 158 -4.99 0.40 9.18
C GLN A 158 -4.39 -0.70 8.32
N LEU A 159 -4.47 -0.56 6.99
CA LEU A 159 -4.11 -1.60 6.04
C LEU A 159 -3.54 -0.99 4.76
N LEU A 160 -2.35 -1.44 4.38
CA LEU A 160 -1.74 -1.20 3.08
C LEU A 160 -1.63 -2.54 2.36
N THR A 161 -2.21 -2.64 1.16
CA THR A 161 -2.23 -3.89 0.38
C THR A 161 -1.69 -3.62 -1.01
N LEU A 162 -0.77 -4.46 -1.45
CA LEU A 162 -0.29 -4.55 -2.81
C LEU A 162 -0.78 -5.87 -3.39
N LYS A 163 -1.81 -5.86 -4.23
CA LYS A 163 -2.35 -7.08 -4.88
C LYS A 163 -2.92 -6.74 -6.26
N ARG A 164 -2.69 -7.61 -7.24
CA ARG A 164 -3.27 -7.57 -8.61
C ARG A 164 -3.03 -6.23 -9.34
N GLY A 165 -1.80 -5.73 -9.35
CA GLY A 165 -1.45 -4.46 -10.00
C GLY A 165 -1.91 -3.23 -9.23
N LYS A 166 -2.31 -3.37 -7.97
CA LYS A 166 -2.90 -2.27 -7.19
C LYS A 166 -2.27 -2.12 -5.82
N LEU A 167 -1.92 -0.88 -5.49
CA LEU A 167 -1.58 -0.45 -4.15
C LEU A 167 -2.82 0.19 -3.52
N VAL A 168 -3.28 -0.37 -2.42
CA VAL A 168 -4.52 0.00 -1.74
C VAL A 168 -4.22 0.37 -0.31
N ALA A 169 -4.39 1.64 0.03
CA ALA A 169 -4.33 2.14 1.40
C ALA A 169 -5.75 2.30 1.96
N THR A 170 -6.02 1.68 3.12
CA THR A 170 -7.33 1.70 3.77
C THR A 170 -7.26 2.35 5.14
N TYR A 171 -7.99 3.45 5.29
CA TYR A 171 -8.11 4.24 6.49
C TYR A 171 -9.49 4.04 7.12
N TYR A 172 -9.55 4.04 8.44
CA TYR A 172 -10.81 3.98 9.18
C TYR A 172 -10.87 5.10 10.22
N ALA A 173 -11.99 5.82 10.25
CA ALA A 173 -12.26 6.81 11.30
C ALA A 173 -13.72 6.76 11.76
N LYS A 174 -14.03 7.45 12.86
CA LYS A 174 -15.39 7.53 13.40
C LYS A 174 -16.25 8.43 12.50
N THR A 175 -15.68 9.51 12.01
CA THR A 175 -16.39 10.44 11.12
C THR A 175 -15.60 10.67 9.84
N LEU A 176 -16.28 11.11 8.79
CA LEU A 176 -15.62 11.47 7.56
C LEU A 176 -14.75 12.72 7.75
N ALA A 177 -15.25 13.71 8.50
CA ALA A 177 -14.50 14.91 8.86
C ALA A 177 -13.18 14.54 9.56
N GLU A 178 -13.19 13.55 10.46
CA GLU A 178 -11.96 13.08 11.13
C GLU A 178 -10.94 12.49 10.15
N VAL A 179 -11.37 11.77 9.09
CA VAL A 179 -10.44 11.30 8.05
C VAL A 179 -9.83 12.48 7.28
N VAL A 180 -10.65 13.48 6.98
CA VAL A 180 -10.31 14.57 6.05
C VAL A 180 -9.51 15.67 6.73
N GLU A 181 -9.83 15.96 7.99
CA GLU A 181 -9.19 17.01 8.79
C GLU A 181 -7.89 16.51 9.43
N ARG A 182 -7.84 15.26 9.91
CA ARG A 182 -6.62 14.70 10.51
C ARG A 182 -5.58 14.32 9.48
N GLU A 183 -6.03 13.90 8.30
CA GLU A 183 -5.14 13.41 7.27
C GLU A 183 -5.32 14.24 6.01
N THR A 184 -4.26 14.93 5.63
CA THR A 184 -4.17 15.49 4.30
C THR A 184 -4.13 14.32 3.32
N VAL A 185 -5.31 13.84 2.88
CA VAL A 185 -5.46 12.87 1.79
C VAL A 185 -4.51 13.19 0.62
N PRO A 186 -4.30 14.46 0.22
CA PRO A 186 -3.27 14.82 -0.77
C PRO A 186 -1.86 14.33 -0.40
N PHE A 187 -1.41 14.56 0.84
CA PHE A 187 -0.12 14.11 1.34
C PHE A 187 0.00 12.58 1.29
N HIS A 188 -1.04 11.85 1.73
CA HIS A 188 -1.02 10.39 1.66
C HIS A 188 -1.00 9.86 0.23
N ILE A 189 -1.71 10.51 -0.70
CA ILE A 189 -1.58 10.17 -2.13
C ILE A 189 -0.15 10.43 -2.62
N THR A 190 0.48 11.55 -2.22
CA THR A 190 1.87 11.85 -2.57
C THR A 190 2.84 10.79 -2.02
N LEU A 191 2.69 10.37 -0.76
CA LEU A 191 3.51 9.32 -0.16
C LEU A 191 3.31 7.98 -0.85
N LEU A 192 2.06 7.63 -1.17
CA LEU A 192 1.76 6.41 -1.92
C LEU A 192 2.35 6.45 -3.33
N ALA A 193 2.25 7.58 -4.03
CA ALA A 193 2.87 7.76 -5.35
C ALA A 193 4.40 7.60 -5.27
N TRP A 194 5.03 8.13 -4.22
CA TRP A 194 6.45 7.92 -3.97
C TRP A 194 6.81 6.44 -3.71
N LEU A 195 5.96 5.72 -2.97
CA LEU A 195 6.09 4.26 -2.79
C LEU A 195 6.00 3.53 -4.15
N THR A 196 5.05 3.92 -5.01
CA THR A 196 4.91 3.31 -6.34
C THR A 196 6.15 3.49 -7.20
N GLU A 197 6.79 4.68 -7.16
CA GLU A 197 8.02 4.94 -7.90
C GLU A 197 9.18 4.12 -7.34
N THR A 198 9.27 3.96 -6.02
CA THR A 198 10.30 3.12 -5.39
C THR A 198 10.16 1.65 -5.82
N MET A 199 8.93 1.14 -5.89
CA MET A 199 8.68 -0.22 -6.36
C MET A 199 9.05 -0.42 -7.83
N LEU A 200 8.82 0.60 -8.67
CA LEU A 200 9.23 0.62 -10.07
C LEU A 200 10.74 0.51 -10.25
N GLN A 201 11.52 1.22 -9.42
CA GLN A 201 12.98 1.12 -9.45
C GLN A 201 13.47 -0.28 -9.07
N ILE A 202 12.77 -0.96 -8.17
CA ILE A 202 13.07 -2.36 -7.80
C ILE A 202 12.75 -3.32 -8.95
N GLU A 203 11.69 -3.08 -9.72
CA GLU A 203 11.38 -3.91 -10.89
C GLU A 203 12.42 -3.72 -12.02
N LEU A 204 12.88 -2.49 -12.24
CA LEU A 204 13.89 -2.20 -13.26
C LEU A 204 15.28 -2.78 -12.94
N THR A 205 15.56 -3.02 -11.66
CA THR A 205 16.82 -3.64 -11.21
C THR A 205 16.77 -5.16 -11.23
N LYS A 206 15.64 -5.80 -11.58
CA LYS A 206 15.50 -7.26 -11.59
C LYS A 206 15.28 -7.82 -12.99
N GLY A 207 16.19 -8.73 -13.35
CA GLY A 207 15.93 -9.80 -14.33
C GLY A 207 14.79 -10.74 -13.90
N PRO A 208 14.43 -11.73 -14.73
CA PRO A 208 13.11 -12.34 -14.77
C PRO A 208 12.60 -12.96 -13.45
N LYS A 209 11.29 -12.82 -13.26
CA LYS A 209 10.47 -13.18 -12.08
C LYS A 209 10.38 -14.69 -11.88
N ASN A 210 10.64 -15.18 -10.66
CA ASN A 210 9.98 -16.29 -9.94
C ASN A 210 10.59 -16.35 -8.51
N SER A 211 9.96 -16.97 -7.50
CA SER A 211 10.34 -16.75 -6.08
C SER A 211 10.24 -17.93 -5.11
N ALA A 212 10.35 -19.16 -5.61
CA ALA A 212 10.82 -20.29 -4.79
C ALA A 212 11.66 -21.23 -5.65
N ALA A 213 11.17 -21.55 -6.86
CA ALA A 213 11.94 -22.19 -7.90
C ALA A 213 13.08 -21.31 -8.45
N ALA A 214 13.05 -19.99 -8.23
CA ALA A 214 14.11 -19.13 -8.75
C ALA A 214 15.33 -19.04 -7.84
N LEU A 215 15.22 -19.37 -6.54
CA LEU A 215 16.41 -19.46 -5.69
C LEU A 215 17.29 -20.65 -6.07
N GLU A 216 16.71 -21.70 -6.68
CA GLU A 216 17.46 -22.81 -7.29
C GLU A 216 18.32 -22.31 -8.47
N ASP A 217 17.89 -21.24 -9.14
CA ASP A 217 18.58 -20.62 -10.28
C ASP A 217 19.31 -19.30 -9.92
N VAL A 218 19.28 -18.86 -8.66
CA VAL A 218 20.07 -17.69 -8.24
C VAL A 218 21.44 -18.18 -7.77
N PHE A 219 22.49 -17.72 -8.46
CA PHE A 219 23.86 -18.09 -8.15
C PHE A 219 24.53 -17.03 -7.27
N CYS A 220 25.36 -17.48 -6.33
CA CYS A 220 26.20 -16.58 -5.56
C CYS A 220 27.19 -15.87 -6.53
N PRO A 221 27.29 -14.53 -6.53
CA PRO A 221 28.20 -13.80 -7.42
C PRO A 221 29.68 -14.15 -7.21
N PHE A 222 30.04 -14.70 -6.05
CA PHE A 222 31.40 -15.10 -5.70
C PHE A 222 31.74 -16.49 -6.26
N CYS A 223 31.16 -17.55 -5.68
CA CYS A 223 31.49 -18.93 -6.05
C CYS A 223 30.79 -19.41 -7.32
N ARG A 224 29.77 -18.68 -7.81
CA ARG A 224 28.94 -19.06 -8.96
C ARG A 224 28.23 -20.42 -8.79
N SER A 225 28.02 -20.86 -7.55
CA SER A 225 27.15 -21.98 -7.21
C SER A 225 25.74 -21.49 -6.88
N PRO A 226 24.71 -22.34 -7.03
CA PRO A 226 23.34 -22.03 -6.60
C PRO A 226 23.32 -21.61 -5.13
N LEU A 227 22.48 -20.64 -4.77
CA LEU A 227 22.37 -20.17 -3.38
C LEU A 227 21.62 -21.13 -2.48
N LEU A 228 20.71 -21.93 -3.03
CA LEU A 228 20.06 -22.99 -2.30
C LEU A 228 20.40 -24.30 -3.00
N ASP A 229 20.97 -25.23 -2.25
CA ASP A 229 21.20 -26.60 -2.66
C ASP A 229 20.70 -27.58 -1.57
N ALA A 230 21.10 -28.84 -1.63
CA ALA A 230 20.66 -29.85 -0.67
C ALA A 230 21.19 -29.61 0.76
N GLU A 231 22.26 -28.84 0.91
CA GLU A 231 22.98 -28.63 2.18
C GLU A 231 22.78 -27.21 2.73
N THR A 232 22.50 -26.25 1.86
CA THR A 232 22.41 -24.82 2.18
C THR A 232 20.97 -24.41 2.47
N THR A 233 20.74 -23.79 3.62
CA THR A 233 19.44 -23.24 4.01
C THR A 233 19.39 -21.72 3.80
N VAL A 234 18.19 -21.15 3.86
CA VAL A 234 18.01 -19.68 3.75
C VAL A 234 18.78 -18.93 4.83
N ASP A 235 18.98 -19.54 6.00
CA ASP A 235 19.69 -18.95 7.14
C ASP A 235 21.22 -18.84 6.89
N ASP A 236 21.72 -19.62 5.93
CA ASP A 236 23.13 -19.62 5.48
C ASP A 236 23.39 -18.55 4.42
N LEU A 237 22.40 -17.73 4.10
CA LEU A 237 22.51 -16.67 3.10
C LEU A 237 22.62 -15.29 3.75
N VAL A 238 23.38 -14.43 3.10
CA VAL A 238 23.48 -13.00 3.44
C VAL A 238 23.22 -12.17 2.21
N ALA A 239 22.62 -10.99 2.38
CA ALA A 239 22.44 -10.02 1.32
C ALA A 239 23.34 -8.81 1.54
N CYS A 240 23.97 -8.33 0.47
CA CYS A 240 24.70 -7.06 0.47
C CYS A 240 23.75 -5.89 0.78
N LEU A 241 24.07 -5.04 1.76
CA LEU A 241 23.22 -3.90 2.13
C LEU A 241 23.19 -2.80 1.04
N LYS A 242 24.24 -2.71 0.21
CA LYS A 242 24.36 -1.68 -0.84
C LYS A 242 23.58 -2.03 -2.11
N CYS A 243 23.72 -3.25 -2.61
CA CYS A 243 23.10 -3.66 -3.89
C CYS A 243 22.00 -4.72 -3.74
N GLY A 244 21.83 -5.32 -2.56
CA GLY A 244 20.83 -6.37 -2.31
C GLY A 244 21.18 -7.73 -2.90
N ALA A 245 22.37 -7.90 -3.50
CA ALA A 245 22.77 -9.18 -4.07
C ALA A 245 22.96 -10.24 -2.98
N PRO A 246 22.37 -11.42 -3.13
CA PRO A 246 22.52 -12.52 -2.17
C PRO A 246 23.84 -13.28 -2.37
N HIS A 247 24.43 -13.72 -1.26
CA HIS A 247 25.65 -14.50 -1.17
C HIS A 247 25.46 -15.62 -0.14
N HIS A 248 26.25 -16.70 -0.26
CA HIS A 248 26.46 -17.58 0.89
C HIS A 248 27.18 -16.81 1.98
N ARG A 249 26.85 -17.09 3.24
CA ARG A 249 27.52 -16.54 4.41
C ARG A 249 29.02 -16.80 4.35
N GLU A 250 29.42 -18.05 4.08
CA GLU A 250 30.83 -18.44 3.96
C GLU A 250 31.55 -17.66 2.84
N CYS A 251 30.93 -17.55 1.66
CA CYS A 251 31.49 -16.77 0.55
C CYS A 251 31.63 -15.28 0.88
N TRP A 252 30.72 -14.73 1.69
CA TRP A 252 30.79 -13.34 2.12
C TRP A 252 31.91 -13.12 3.13
N ASP A 253 32.04 -14.02 4.11
CA ASP A 253 33.07 -13.98 5.13
C ASP A 253 34.47 -14.17 4.51
N GLU A 254 34.59 -15.03 3.49
CA GLU A 254 35.83 -15.27 2.75
C GLU A 254 36.21 -14.10 1.84
N ASN A 255 35.29 -13.59 1.02
CA ASN A 255 35.59 -12.53 0.05
C ASN A 255 35.68 -11.13 0.69
N ALA A 256 35.14 -10.97 1.90
CA ALA A 256 35.07 -9.74 2.70
C ALA A 256 34.48 -8.49 2.00
N THR A 257 33.92 -8.66 0.80
CA THR A 257 33.39 -7.62 -0.09
C THR A 257 32.31 -8.19 -1.01
N CYS A 258 31.43 -7.35 -1.58
CA CYS A 258 30.47 -7.80 -2.57
C CYS A 258 31.13 -8.06 -3.94
N SER A 259 30.97 -9.25 -4.49
CA SER A 259 31.55 -9.65 -5.79
C SER A 259 30.75 -9.18 -7.02
N VAL A 260 29.68 -8.41 -6.82
CA VAL A 260 28.92 -7.81 -7.93
C VAL A 260 29.73 -6.66 -8.54
N PHE A 261 29.89 -6.69 -9.85
CA PHE A 261 30.64 -5.66 -10.58
C PHE A 261 30.14 -4.25 -10.26
N GLY A 262 31.05 -3.39 -9.77
CA GLY A 262 30.76 -2.01 -9.40
C GLY A 262 30.14 -1.80 -8.01
N CYS A 263 29.95 -2.86 -7.22
CA CYS A 263 29.57 -2.72 -5.81
C CYS A 263 30.83 -2.59 -4.94
N GLU A 264 30.81 -1.66 -3.97
CA GLU A 264 31.94 -1.40 -3.07
C GLU A 264 31.63 -1.81 -1.63
N ALA A 265 30.61 -2.65 -1.42
CA ALA A 265 30.19 -3.04 -0.08
C ALA A 265 31.25 -3.93 0.60
N ARG A 266 31.46 -3.73 1.90
CA ARG A 266 32.43 -4.45 2.73
C ARG A 266 31.76 -5.45 3.67
N VAL A 267 32.55 -6.31 4.33
CA VAL A 267 32.07 -7.45 5.13
C VAL A 267 31.06 -7.06 6.22
N ASP A 268 31.20 -5.86 6.78
CA ASP A 268 30.33 -5.26 7.79
C ASP A 268 29.01 -4.71 7.22
N GLU A 269 28.88 -4.66 5.91
CA GLU A 269 27.71 -4.14 5.18
C GLU A 269 26.84 -5.28 4.60
N CYS A 270 26.56 -6.31 5.41
CA CYS A 270 25.64 -7.40 5.05
C CYS A 270 24.53 -7.63 6.07
N LYS A 271 23.45 -8.28 5.62
CA LYS A 271 22.34 -8.71 6.47
C LYS A 271 22.04 -10.18 6.25
N ALA A 272 21.92 -10.94 7.35
CA ALA A 272 21.46 -12.32 7.33
C ALA A 272 20.06 -12.42 6.70
N LEU A 273 19.86 -13.36 5.78
CA LEU A 273 18.53 -13.76 5.35
C LEU A 273 18.01 -14.77 6.38
N GLN A 274 16.80 -14.57 6.88
CA GLN A 274 16.13 -15.47 7.82
C GLN A 274 14.71 -15.75 7.30
N ARG A 275 14.21 -16.97 7.50
CA ARG A 275 12.87 -17.40 7.08
C ARG A 275 11.72 -16.68 7.81
#